data_AF-A0AAU0RGM4-F1
#
_entry.id   AF-A0AAU0RGM4-F1
#
_cell.length_a   1.000
_cell.length_b   1.000
_cell.length_c   1.000
_cell.angle_alpha   90.00
_cell.angle_beta   90.00
_cell.angle_gamma   90.00
#
_symmetry.space_group_name_H-M   'P 1'
#
loop_
_entity.id
_entity.type
_entity.pdbx_description
1 polymer ?
#
loop_
_entity_poly.entity_id
_entity_poly.type
_entity_poly.pdbx_seq_one_letter_code
_entity_poly.pdbx_strand_id
1 'polypeptide(L)'
;MAVVGGAYIGTNIVRAGDHNIATSLQQVNPIQLSSESNYYGKPGQDMLDEVTESFEAGKLSLQRGEGSGAAGTPNSIYEQAHQAAAEEAGIQYNGFQDANGNDVEGPVHGGKTIYYNRMKGKADNIIYIQYHQ
;
A
#
# COMPACT_ATOMS: atom_id res chain seq x y z
N MET A 1 4.71 2.63 -13.10
CA MET A 1 3.42 2.23 -12.49
C MET A 1 3.11 3.27 -11.41
N ALA A 2 1.89 3.79 -11.36
CA ALA A 2 1.47 4.61 -10.23
C ALA A 2 1.18 3.67 -9.05
N VAL A 3 1.66 4.03 -7.86
CA VAL A 3 1.29 3.34 -6.61
C VAL A 3 -0.12 3.76 -6.25
N VAL A 4 -1.00 2.79 -6.00
CA VAL A 4 -2.35 3.03 -5.45
C VAL A 4 -2.22 2.97 -3.94
N GLY A 5 -2.46 4.09 -3.25
CA GLY A 5 -2.17 4.19 -1.82
C GLY A 5 -0.66 4.29 -1.57
N GLY A 6 -0.06 3.28 -0.96
CA GLY A 6 1.38 3.16 -0.79
C GLY A 6 1.96 1.79 -1.16
N ALA A 7 3.29 1.70 -1.06
CA ALA A 7 4.05 0.52 -1.41
C ALA A 7 5.35 0.46 -0.61
N TYR A 8 5.56 -0.65 0.07
CA TYR A 8 6.82 -0.99 0.71
C TYR A 8 7.88 -1.40 -0.31
N ILE A 9 8.94 -0.59 -0.38
CA ILE A 9 10.03 -0.75 -1.35
C ILE A 9 11.18 -1.57 -0.75
N GLY A 10 11.28 -1.64 0.57
CA GLY A 10 12.28 -2.44 1.27
C GLY A 10 12.95 -1.69 2.42
N THR A 11 13.80 -2.41 3.13
CA THR A 11 14.61 -1.89 4.23
C THR A 11 16.07 -2.25 4.00
N ASN A 12 16.95 -1.26 4.11
CA ASN A 12 18.39 -1.47 4.08
C ASN A 12 18.96 -1.36 5.50
N ILE A 13 19.97 -2.18 5.81
CA ILE A 13 20.76 -2.03 7.03
C ILE A 13 22.16 -1.58 6.67
N VAL A 14 22.61 -0.52 7.36
CA VAL A 14 23.98 -0.04 7.28
C VAL A 14 24.60 -0.11 8.68
N ARG A 15 25.82 -0.63 8.76
CA ARG A 15 26.59 -0.63 10.00
C ARG A 15 27.20 0.76 10.23
N ALA A 16 26.90 1.38 11.37
CA ALA A 16 27.43 2.66 11.79
C ALA A 16 28.19 2.46 13.11
N GLY A 17 29.49 2.14 13.00
CA GLY A 17 30.33 1.82 14.15
C GLY A 17 29.97 0.47 14.78
N ASP A 18 29.58 0.50 16.05
CA ASP A 18 29.11 -0.65 16.82
C ASP A 18 27.60 -0.89 16.69
N HIS A 19 26.85 0.06 16.12
CA HIS A 19 25.40 -0.03 15.98
C HIS A 19 24.98 -0.27 14.51
N ASN A 20 23.81 -0.89 14.32
CA ASN A 20 23.15 -1.00 13.02
C ASN A 20 22.11 0.10 12.88
N ILE A 21 22.01 0.70 11.69
CA ILE A 21 20.95 1.64 11.30
C ILE A 21 20.13 0.98 10.21
N ALA A 22 18.81 0.93 10.41
CA ALA A 22 17.87 0.49 9.38
C ALA A 22 17.19 1.70 8.72
N THR A 23 17.16 1.70 7.40
CA THR A 23 16.45 2.69 6.59
C THR A 23 15.38 1.96 5.79
N SER A 24 14.12 2.12 6.19
CA SER A 24 12.96 1.64 5.43
C SER A 24 12.51 2.68 4.40
N LEU A 25 12.03 2.19 3.26
CA LEU A 25 11.55 3.01 2.16
C LEU A 25 10.10 2.65 1.83
N GLN A 26 9.21 3.62 2.02
CA GLN A 26 7.82 3.58 1.55
C GLN A 26 7.65 4.57 0.41
N GLN A 27 6.98 4.13 -0.67
CA GLN A 27 6.38 5.06 -1.61
C GLN A 27 4.93 5.30 -1.21
N VAL A 28 4.48 6.55 -1.16
CA VAL A 28 3.10 6.89 -0.78
C VAL A 28 2.47 7.85 -1.79
N ASN A 29 1.15 7.77 -1.92
CA ASN A 29 0.30 8.73 -2.62
C ASN A 29 -0.64 9.43 -1.63
N PRO A 30 -0.23 10.58 -1.05
CA PRO A 30 -1.00 11.24 0.01
C PRO A 30 -2.41 11.66 -0.41
N ILE A 31 -2.63 11.94 -1.70
CA ILE A 31 -3.96 12.34 -2.20
C ILE A 31 -4.92 11.15 -2.12
N GLN A 32 -4.47 9.96 -2.50
CA GLN A 32 -5.28 8.74 -2.46
C GLN A 32 -5.51 8.27 -1.03
N LEU A 33 -4.46 8.20 -0.21
CA LEU A 33 -4.54 7.83 1.21
C LEU A 33 -5.48 8.78 1.98
N SER A 34 -5.44 10.08 1.67
CA SER A 34 -6.37 11.06 2.25
C SER A 34 -7.80 10.84 1.78
N SER A 35 -8.01 10.55 0.49
CA SER A 35 -9.35 10.26 -0.05
C SER A 35 -9.99 9.06 0.65
N GLU A 36 -9.24 7.98 0.80
CA GLU A 36 -9.67 6.73 1.44
C GLU A 36 -10.02 6.95 2.92
N SER A 37 -9.08 7.49 3.70
CA SER A 37 -9.28 7.73 5.13
C SER A 37 -10.46 8.66 5.42
N ASN A 38 -10.64 9.71 4.60
CA ASN A 38 -11.77 10.62 4.73
C ASN A 38 -13.11 9.94 4.40
N TYR A 39 -13.15 9.05 3.40
CA TYR A 39 -14.35 8.30 3.06
C TYR A 39 -14.87 7.47 4.24
N TYR A 40 -13.95 6.85 4.98
CA TYR A 40 -14.22 6.09 6.20
C TYR A 40 -14.33 6.93 7.48
N GLY A 41 -14.13 8.24 7.40
CA GLY A 41 -14.24 9.15 8.56
C GLY A 41 -13.09 9.04 9.56
N LYS A 42 -11.91 8.56 9.11
CA LYS A 42 -10.69 8.39 9.92
C LYS A 42 -9.51 9.18 9.31
N PRO A 43 -9.60 10.51 9.14
CA PRO A 43 -8.61 11.31 8.42
C PRO A 43 -7.17 11.03 8.87
N GLY A 44 -6.30 10.71 7.90
CA GLY A 44 -4.88 10.44 8.14
C GLY A 44 -4.54 9.01 8.56
N GLN A 45 -5.53 8.15 8.77
CA GLN A 45 -5.30 6.75 9.18
C GLN A 45 -4.46 5.97 8.16
N ASP A 46 -4.75 6.10 6.86
CA ASP A 46 -3.99 5.32 5.85
C ASP A 46 -2.58 5.86 5.66
N MET A 47 -2.32 7.16 5.89
CA MET A 47 -0.94 7.64 5.94
C MET A 47 -0.21 7.14 7.20
N LEU A 48 -0.93 7.00 8.32
CA LEU A 48 -0.37 6.46 9.55
C LEU A 48 0.02 4.98 9.37
N ASP A 49 -0.85 4.17 8.78
CA ASP A 49 -0.58 2.78 8.41
C ASP A 49 0.77 2.67 7.66
N GLU A 50 0.89 3.35 6.52
CA GLU A 50 2.08 3.35 5.66
C GLU A 50 3.37 3.77 6.38
N VAL A 51 3.30 4.77 7.27
CA VAL A 51 4.45 5.20 8.08
C VAL A 51 4.81 4.14 9.12
N THR A 52 3.81 3.55 9.78
CA THR A 52 4.03 2.54 10.81
C THR A 52 4.50 1.22 10.23
N GLU A 53 4.06 0.83 9.03
CA GLU A 53 4.57 -0.32 8.30
C GLU A 53 6.08 -0.17 8.06
N SER A 54 6.51 0.99 7.55
CA SER A 54 7.93 1.26 7.35
C SER A 54 8.73 1.31 8.66
N PHE A 55 8.14 1.81 9.74
CA PHE A 55 8.78 1.80 11.06
C PHE A 55 8.96 0.37 11.60
N GLU A 56 7.94 -0.46 11.52
CA GLU A 56 7.99 -1.86 11.97
C GLU A 56 8.92 -2.69 11.09
N ALA A 57 8.96 -2.46 9.78
CA ALA A 57 9.94 -3.06 8.88
C ALA A 57 11.38 -2.73 9.32
N GLY A 58 11.66 -1.47 9.67
CA GLY A 58 12.94 -1.05 10.23
C GLY A 58 13.31 -1.81 11.50
N LYS A 59 12.37 -1.94 12.45
CA LYS A 59 12.56 -2.71 13.69
C LYS A 59 12.84 -4.18 13.44
N LEU A 60 12.06 -4.82 12.57
CA LEU A 60 12.21 -6.23 12.20
C LEU A 60 13.56 -6.49 11.54
N SER A 61 13.99 -5.61 10.63
CA SER A 61 15.31 -5.67 10.03
C SER A 61 16.41 -5.58 11.09
N LEU A 62 16.35 -4.62 12.02
CA LEU A 62 17.34 -4.51 13.09
C LEU A 62 17.39 -5.75 13.98
N GLN A 63 16.25 -6.37 14.30
CA GLN A 63 16.18 -7.59 15.09
C GLN A 63 16.83 -8.79 14.38
N ARG A 64 16.66 -8.89 13.07
CA ARG A 64 17.24 -9.97 12.26
C ARG A 64 18.70 -9.72 11.87
N GLY A 65 19.12 -8.45 11.88
CA GLY A 65 20.43 -8.04 11.38
C GLY A 65 20.54 -8.08 9.85
N GLU A 66 19.42 -8.16 9.14
CA GLU A 66 19.36 -8.22 7.68
C GLU A 66 18.33 -7.24 7.10
N GLY A 67 18.64 -6.68 5.92
CA GLY A 67 17.68 -5.89 5.14
C GLY A 67 16.59 -6.77 4.52
N SER A 68 15.59 -6.12 3.92
CA SER A 68 14.49 -6.79 3.22
C SER A 68 14.24 -6.12 1.88
N GLY A 69 13.93 -6.91 0.86
CA GLY A 69 13.39 -6.41 -0.39
C GLY A 69 11.95 -5.92 -0.25
N ALA A 70 11.39 -5.43 -1.36
CA ALA A 70 10.00 -4.97 -1.48
C ALA A 70 8.98 -6.07 -1.17
N ALA A 71 7.70 -5.69 -1.05
CA ALA A 71 6.59 -6.64 -0.99
C ALA A 71 6.63 -7.64 -2.17
N GLY A 72 6.29 -8.90 -1.92
CA GLY A 72 6.29 -9.97 -2.94
C GLY A 72 7.66 -10.51 -3.35
N THR A 73 8.76 -9.94 -2.87
CA THR A 73 10.10 -10.52 -3.06
C THR A 73 10.37 -11.67 -2.08
N PRO A 74 11.21 -12.67 -2.44
CA PRO A 74 11.56 -13.75 -1.52
C PRO A 74 12.10 -13.21 -0.18
N ASN A 75 11.63 -13.80 0.92
CA ASN A 75 12.00 -13.45 2.30
C ASN A 75 11.67 -12.00 2.71
N SER A 76 10.81 -11.30 1.97
CA SER A 76 10.35 -9.97 2.37
C SER A 76 9.69 -10.00 3.75
N ILE A 77 10.02 -9.01 4.58
CA ILE A 77 9.39 -8.79 5.89
C ILE A 77 8.07 -8.03 5.80
N TYR A 78 7.67 -7.62 4.59
CA TYR A 78 6.48 -6.82 4.33
C TYR A 78 5.26 -7.30 5.11
N GLU A 79 4.85 -8.56 4.95
CA GLU A 79 3.64 -9.09 5.61
C GLU A 79 3.70 -8.97 7.14
N GLN A 80 4.87 -9.14 7.74
CA GLN A 80 5.05 -9.04 9.19
C GLN A 80 5.01 -7.58 9.65
N ALA A 81 5.57 -6.67 8.85
CA ALA A 81 5.52 -5.23 9.11
C ALA A 81 4.09 -4.69 8.94
N HIS A 82 3.40 -5.09 7.87
CA HIS A 82 2.03 -4.72 7.56
C HIS A 82 1.06 -5.16 8.67
N GLN A 83 1.20 -6.40 9.16
CA GLN A 83 0.39 -6.90 10.28
C GLN A 83 0.66 -6.18 11.61
N ALA A 84 1.85 -5.58 11.78
CA ALA A 84 2.23 -4.85 12.99
C ALA A 84 1.95 -3.33 12.89
N ALA A 85 1.62 -2.84 11.69
CA ALA A 85 1.31 -1.44 11.43
C ALA A 85 -0.04 -1.03 12.05
N ALA A 86 -0.33 0.26 12.03
CA ALA A 86 -1.65 0.76 12.33
C ALA A 86 -2.64 0.28 11.27
N GLU A 87 -3.82 -0.20 11.67
CA GLU A 87 -4.80 -0.72 10.70
C GLU A 87 -5.21 0.32 9.66
N GLU A 88 -5.39 -0.10 8.40
CA GLU A 88 -6.01 0.71 7.35
C GLU A 88 -7.39 1.25 7.79
N ALA A 89 -7.81 2.37 7.20
CA ALA A 89 -9.08 3.01 7.55
C ALA A 89 -10.29 2.12 7.26
N GLY A 90 -10.20 1.33 6.19
CA GLY A 90 -11.22 0.41 5.71
C GLY A 90 -10.76 -0.39 4.50
N ILE A 91 -11.70 -0.97 3.76
CA ILE A 91 -11.41 -1.90 2.65
C ILE A 91 -11.32 -1.14 1.32
N GLN A 92 -10.28 -1.42 0.55
CA GLN A 92 -10.18 -1.04 -0.86
C GLN A 92 -10.63 -2.20 -1.76
N TYR A 93 -11.40 -1.88 -2.79
CA TYR A 93 -11.91 -2.84 -3.79
C TYR A 93 -11.38 -2.50 -5.18
N ASN A 94 -11.30 -3.54 -6.01
CA ASN A 94 -10.96 -3.43 -7.42
C ASN A 94 -12.12 -3.90 -8.29
N GLY A 95 -12.49 -3.11 -9.28
CA GLY A 95 -13.39 -3.47 -10.37
C GLY A 95 -12.62 -3.48 -11.68
N PHE A 96 -13.00 -4.35 -12.61
CA PHE A 96 -12.36 -4.45 -13.92
C PHE A 96 -13.39 -4.28 -15.02
N GLN A 97 -13.07 -3.46 -16.01
CA GLN A 97 -13.91 -3.24 -17.19
C GLN A 97 -13.13 -3.47 -18.47
N ASP A 98 -13.76 -4.08 -19.47
CA ASP A 98 -13.22 -4.19 -20.83
C ASP A 98 -13.23 -2.85 -21.58
N ALA A 99 -12.73 -2.84 -22.81
CA ALA A 99 -12.70 -1.64 -23.65
C ALA A 99 -14.09 -1.05 -23.99
N ASN A 100 -15.14 -1.86 -23.87
CA ASN A 100 -16.53 -1.47 -24.09
C ASN A 100 -17.24 -1.02 -22.80
N GLY A 101 -16.56 -1.12 -21.65
CA GLY A 101 -17.12 -0.78 -20.33
C GLY A 101 -17.91 -1.91 -19.67
N ASN A 102 -17.83 -3.15 -20.16
CA ASN A 102 -18.45 -4.30 -19.50
C ASN A 102 -17.56 -4.80 -18.36
N ASP A 103 -18.17 -5.21 -17.25
CA ASP A 103 -17.44 -5.78 -16.12
C ASP A 103 -16.84 -7.15 -16.48
N VAL A 104 -15.61 -7.39 -16.02
CA VAL A 104 -14.84 -8.63 -16.24
C VAL A 104 -14.17 -9.09 -14.95
N GLU A 105 -13.69 -10.33 -14.90
CA GLU A 105 -13.12 -10.93 -13.66
C GLU A 105 -11.68 -10.45 -13.34
N GLY A 106 -11.02 -9.80 -14.30
CA GLY A 106 -9.65 -9.34 -14.13
C GLY A 106 -9.19 -8.36 -15.21
N PRO A 107 -7.95 -7.85 -15.13
CA PRO A 107 -7.40 -6.93 -16.13
C PRO A 107 -7.39 -7.55 -17.54
N VAL A 108 -7.88 -6.81 -18.52
CA VAL A 108 -7.86 -7.18 -19.94
C VAL A 108 -7.24 -6.07 -20.78
N HIS A 109 -6.60 -6.45 -21.88
CA HIS A 109 -6.01 -5.50 -22.83
C HIS A 109 -7.08 -4.54 -23.38
N GLY A 110 -6.76 -3.24 -23.40
CA GLY A 110 -7.70 -2.17 -23.76
C GLY A 110 -8.74 -1.84 -22.67
N GLY A 111 -8.75 -2.57 -21.56
CA GLY A 111 -9.65 -2.34 -20.43
C GLY A 111 -9.09 -1.38 -19.38
N LYS A 112 -9.74 -1.35 -18.21
CA LYS A 112 -9.30 -0.56 -17.05
C LYS A 112 -9.57 -1.27 -15.71
N THR A 113 -8.70 -1.03 -14.74
CA THR A 113 -8.94 -1.32 -13.32
C THR A 113 -9.42 -0.05 -12.62
N ILE A 114 -10.48 -0.17 -11.81
CA ILE A 114 -11.04 0.89 -10.98
C ILE A 114 -10.77 0.52 -9.53
N TYR A 115 -10.00 1.34 -8.83
CA TYR A 115 -9.73 1.22 -7.40
C TYR A 115 -10.71 2.10 -6.65
N TYR A 116 -11.46 1.53 -5.71
CA TYR A 116 -12.51 2.27 -5.01
C TYR A 116 -12.80 1.77 -3.59
N ASN A 117 -13.35 2.63 -2.75
CA ASN A 117 -13.93 2.23 -1.46
C ASN A 117 -15.45 2.19 -1.55
N ARG A 118 -16.06 1.30 -0.77
CA ARG A 118 -17.52 1.13 -0.71
C ARG A 118 -18.02 0.98 0.72
N MET A 119 -18.96 1.84 1.09
CA MET A 119 -19.73 1.77 2.34
C MET A 119 -21.22 1.76 2.04
N LYS A 120 -21.96 0.87 2.71
CA LYS A 120 -23.43 0.81 2.58
C LYS A 120 -24.05 2.18 2.85
N GLY A 121 -24.86 2.66 1.91
CA GLY A 121 -25.56 3.95 2.03
C GLY A 121 -24.71 5.17 1.66
N LYS A 122 -23.47 5.00 1.16
CA LYS A 122 -22.67 6.05 0.54
C LYS A 122 -22.46 5.74 -0.94
N ALA A 123 -22.24 6.78 -1.75
CA ALA A 123 -21.69 6.60 -3.10
C ALA A 123 -20.29 5.97 -3.00
N ASP A 124 -19.90 5.21 -4.02
CA ASP A 124 -18.55 4.66 -4.10
C ASP A 124 -17.51 5.79 -4.23
N ASN A 125 -16.39 5.66 -3.52
CA ASN A 125 -15.27 6.58 -3.63
C ASN A 125 -14.27 6.04 -4.64
N ILE A 126 -14.17 6.64 -5.82
CA ILE A 126 -13.20 6.23 -6.84
C ILE A 126 -11.84 6.86 -6.51
N ILE A 127 -10.85 6.01 -6.20
CA ILE A 127 -9.50 6.41 -5.78
C ILE A 127 -8.60 6.60 -7.00
N TYR A 128 -8.64 5.64 -7.92
CA TYR A 128 -7.77 5.62 -9.10
C TYR A 128 -8.37 4.77 -10.22
N ILE A 129 -8.05 5.14 -11.46
CA ILE A 129 -8.38 4.34 -12.64
C ILE A 129 -7.09 4.08 -13.40
N GLN A 130 -6.74 2.81 -13.56
CA GLN A 130 -5.62 2.37 -14.37
C GLN A 130 -6.13 1.86 -15.71
N TYR A 131 -5.65 2.43 -16.81
CA TYR A 131 -5.93 1.94 -18.16
C TYR A 131 -4.85 0.94 -18.59
N HIS A 132 -5.30 -0.17 -19.20
CA HIS A 132 -4.43 -1.25 -19.67
C HIS A 132 -4.25 -1.14 -21.17
N GLN A 133 -2.99 -0.90 -21.58
CA GLN A 133 -2.61 -0.81 -22.99
C GLN A 133 -2.30 -2.16 -23.61
#